data_AF-A0A7X7X8J5-F1
#
_entry.id   AF-A0A7X7X8J5-F1
#
_cell.length_a   1.000
_cell.length_b   1.000
_cell.length_c   1.000
_cell.angle_alpha   90.00
_cell.angle_beta   90.00
_cell.angle_gamma   90.00
#
_symmetry.space_group_name_H-M   'P 1'
#
loop_
_entity.id
_entity.type
_entity.pdbx_description
1 polymer ?
#
loop_
_entity_poly.entity_id
_entity_poly.type
_entity_poly.pdbx_seq_one_letter_code
_entity_poly.pdbx_strand_id
1 'polypeptide(L)'
;MKLSEDEFCNKVAVNSSLSQPRQSEIVRSSVASVPRPCCGEVKKYLLRWDGLENYSLQESALNKLFFQTYPNNTNIDDVLIKVSSLNDFYSTNIFSPFQVAKHIISLNIDARLVAGDVTLVNDIAKVTMDNGTVRNFYSFATKYCSHHMPLEFPIYDSYVDRLLRYFRDTDRFSRFSSDDLKDYEKFKNILIQFTSYYRLEPYNLKEIDKYLWQLGKEKFPRTY
;
A
#
# COMPACT_ATOMS: atom_id res chain seq x y z
N MET A 1 59.94 15.77 34.65
CA MET A 1 59.66 14.36 35.04
C MET A 1 59.06 13.70 33.80
N LYS A 2 59.87 13.30 32.78
CA LYS A 2 60.42 11.93 32.53
C LYS A 2 59.34 10.86 32.70
N LEU A 3 58.90 10.02 31.75
CA LEU A 3 59.42 9.53 30.45
C LEU A 3 58.24 9.06 29.55
N SER A 4 58.50 8.87 28.25
CA SER A 4 57.72 8.10 27.26
C SER A 4 58.23 6.66 27.18
N GLU A 5 57.36 5.65 27.01
CA GLU A 5 57.75 4.27 26.64
C GLU A 5 56.70 3.62 25.73
N ASP A 6 57.08 3.47 24.45
CA ASP A 6 56.72 2.33 23.61
C ASP A 6 57.16 1.01 24.28
N GLU A 7 56.62 -0.12 23.81
CA GLU A 7 56.99 -1.51 24.11
C GLU A 7 56.39 -2.19 25.36
N PHE A 8 55.23 -2.81 25.19
CA PHE A 8 54.89 -4.17 25.69
C PHE A 8 53.51 -4.50 25.09
N CYS A 9 53.24 -5.51 24.26
CA CYS A 9 53.95 -6.73 23.96
C CYS A 9 53.33 -7.32 22.68
N ASN A 10 54.15 -7.58 21.66
CA ASN A 10 53.79 -8.43 20.51
C ASN A 10 54.48 -9.79 20.72
N LYS A 11 53.70 -10.88 20.68
CA LYS A 11 54.01 -12.33 20.57
C LYS A 11 52.86 -13.04 21.31
N VAL A 12 52.00 -13.82 20.68
CA VAL A 12 52.30 -15.10 20.04
C VAL A 12 51.24 -15.38 18.96
N ALA A 13 51.71 -15.73 17.76
CA ALA A 13 50.91 -16.37 16.73
C ALA A 13 50.85 -17.88 17.00
N VAL A 14 49.66 -18.48 17.03
CA VAL A 14 49.44 -19.88 16.65
C VAL A 14 48.11 -20.01 15.91
N ASN A 15 48.22 -20.54 14.69
CA ASN A 15 47.18 -20.94 13.75
C ASN A 15 45.86 -21.44 14.37
N SER A 16 44.75 -20.81 13.96
CA SER A 16 43.50 -21.54 13.74
C SER A 16 42.87 -21.03 12.45
N SER A 17 42.76 -21.95 11.49
CA SER A 17 42.10 -21.78 10.21
C SER A 17 40.59 -21.57 10.42
N LEU A 18 40.16 -20.31 10.36
CA LEU A 18 38.77 -19.94 10.12
C LEU A 18 38.72 -19.25 8.76
N SER A 19 38.20 -19.98 7.77
CA SER A 19 37.90 -19.48 6.44
C SER A 19 37.03 -18.22 6.53
N GLN A 20 37.56 -17.08 6.06
CA GLN A 20 36.79 -15.86 5.89
C GLN A 20 35.65 -16.10 4.88
N PRO A 21 34.42 -15.63 5.14
CA PRO A 21 33.34 -15.77 4.18
C PRO A 21 33.64 -14.96 2.92
N ARG A 22 33.31 -15.53 1.75
CA ARG A 22 33.49 -14.89 0.44
C ARG A 22 32.76 -13.55 0.39
N GLN A 23 33.36 -12.57 -0.29
CA GLN A 23 32.82 -11.23 -0.55
C GLN A 23 31.41 -11.18 -1.19
N SER A 24 30.84 -12.33 -1.58
CA SER A 24 29.44 -12.48 -2.00
C SER A 24 28.42 -12.52 -0.84
N GLU A 25 28.85 -12.61 0.42
CA GLU A 25 27.96 -12.64 1.60
C GLU A 25 27.85 -11.30 2.36
N ILE A 26 28.54 -10.25 1.89
CA ILE A 26 28.60 -8.95 2.58
C ILE A 26 27.59 -7.92 1.99
N VAL A 27 26.75 -8.31 1.04
CA VAL A 27 25.62 -7.48 0.55
C VAL A 27 24.27 -8.09 0.94
N ARG A 28 24.04 -8.24 2.24
CA ARG A 28 22.70 -8.33 2.83
C ARG A 28 22.66 -7.45 4.08
N SER A 29 22.85 -6.13 3.89
CA SER A 29 22.65 -5.19 4.99
C SER A 29 21.15 -4.98 5.27
N SER A 30 20.73 -5.58 6.38
CA SER A 30 19.73 -5.06 7.34
C SER A 30 18.36 -4.61 6.83
N VAL A 31 17.58 -5.49 6.18
CA VAL A 31 16.12 -5.39 6.36
C VAL A 31 15.84 -5.91 7.76
N ALA A 32 15.57 -5.01 8.72
CA ALA A 32 15.01 -5.41 10.00
C ALA A 32 13.81 -6.34 9.72
N SER A 33 13.81 -7.56 10.27
CA SER A 33 12.86 -8.60 9.84
C SER A 33 11.44 -8.07 9.87
N VAL A 34 10.73 -8.16 8.74
CA VAL A 34 9.31 -7.78 8.70
C VAL A 34 8.57 -8.74 9.65
N PRO A 35 7.86 -8.25 10.68
CA PRO A 35 7.16 -9.10 11.63
C PRO A 35 6.11 -9.94 10.92
N ARG A 36 5.96 -11.19 11.34
CA ARG A 36 4.91 -12.08 10.82
C ARG A 36 3.54 -11.50 11.20
N PRO A 37 2.59 -11.39 10.25
CA PRO A 37 1.26 -10.90 10.54
C PRO A 37 0.53 -11.77 11.56
N CYS A 38 -0.12 -11.10 12.52
CA CYS A 38 -0.98 -11.69 13.54
C CYS A 38 -1.89 -10.60 14.11
N CYS A 39 -2.94 -10.97 14.85
CA CYS A 39 -3.87 -10.00 15.43
C CYS A 39 -3.18 -8.97 16.33
N GLY A 40 -2.12 -9.37 17.04
CA GLY A 40 -1.33 -8.47 17.88
C GLY A 40 -0.66 -7.36 17.08
N GLU A 41 -0.03 -7.70 15.94
CA GLU A 41 0.60 -6.71 15.06
C GLU A 41 -0.45 -5.82 14.38
N VAL A 42 -1.56 -6.37 13.88
CA VAL A 42 -2.65 -5.56 13.31
C VAL A 42 -3.17 -4.55 14.33
N LYS A 43 -3.51 -5.01 15.55
CA LYS A 43 -4.00 -4.14 16.64
C LYS A 43 -3.00 -3.03 16.99
N LYS A 44 -1.71 -3.35 17.06
CA LYS A 44 -0.63 -2.39 17.34
C LYS A 44 -0.61 -1.26 16.30
N TYR A 45 -0.69 -1.57 15.01
CA TYR A 45 -0.69 -0.56 13.95
C TYR A 45 -2.01 0.21 13.87
N LEU A 46 -3.15 -0.43 14.15
CA LEU A 46 -4.43 0.29 14.22
C LEU A 46 -4.46 1.31 15.37
N LEU A 47 -3.91 0.97 16.55
CA LEU A 47 -3.79 1.93 17.66
C LEU A 47 -2.85 3.10 17.33
N ARG A 48 -1.83 2.86 16.52
CA ARG A 48 -0.91 3.91 16.05
C ARG A 48 -1.57 4.88 15.07
N TRP A 49 -2.57 4.42 14.32
CA TRP A 49 -3.24 5.21 13.27
C TRP A 49 -3.76 6.56 13.79
N ASP A 50 -4.36 6.56 14.97
CA ASP A 50 -4.95 7.77 15.56
C ASP A 50 -3.90 8.83 15.94
N GLY A 51 -2.64 8.40 16.16
CA GLY A 51 -1.50 9.29 16.39
C GLY A 51 -0.86 9.86 15.12
N LEU A 52 -1.29 9.45 13.93
CA LEU A 52 -0.80 9.93 12.65
C LEU A 52 -1.65 11.12 12.14
N GLU A 53 -1.60 12.24 12.86
CA GLU A 53 -2.49 13.41 12.68
C GLU A 53 -2.73 13.81 11.21
N ASN A 54 -1.67 13.95 10.41
CA ASN A 54 -1.82 14.34 9.00
C ASN A 54 -2.64 13.33 8.19
N TYR A 55 -2.41 12.02 8.40
CA TYR A 55 -3.10 10.97 7.65
C TYR A 55 -4.53 10.75 8.15
N SER A 56 -4.74 10.85 9.47
CA SER A 56 -6.07 10.70 10.06
C SER A 56 -6.99 11.87 9.68
N LEU A 57 -6.47 13.10 9.63
CA LEU A 57 -7.21 14.28 9.18
C LEU A 57 -7.54 14.23 7.68
N GLN A 58 -6.59 13.83 6.82
CA GLN A 58 -6.84 13.65 5.39
C GLN A 58 -7.94 12.60 5.13
N GLU A 59 -7.86 11.45 5.80
CA GLU A 59 -8.86 10.39 5.70
C GLU A 59 -10.23 10.86 6.21
N SER A 60 -10.28 11.61 7.32
CA SER A 60 -11.52 12.19 7.87
C SER A 60 -12.15 13.20 6.91
N ALA A 61 -11.34 14.07 6.30
CA ALA A 61 -11.81 15.04 5.31
C ALA A 61 -12.36 14.36 4.07
N LEU A 62 -11.71 13.31 3.57
CA LEU A 62 -12.23 12.51 2.44
C LEU A 62 -13.50 11.76 2.83
N ASN A 63 -13.59 11.17 4.02
CA ASN A 63 -14.83 10.52 4.48
C ASN A 63 -16.00 11.52 4.52
N LYS A 64 -15.77 12.74 5.01
CA LYS A 64 -16.79 13.80 4.96
C LYS A 64 -17.20 14.11 3.51
N LEU A 65 -16.22 14.27 2.63
CA LEU A 65 -16.45 14.57 1.22
C LEU A 65 -17.28 13.47 0.52
N PHE A 66 -16.89 12.21 0.68
CA PHE A 66 -17.48 11.07 -0.02
C PHE A 66 -18.76 10.54 0.62
N PHE A 67 -18.97 10.67 1.94
CA PHE A 67 -20.18 10.14 2.59
C PHE A 67 -21.25 11.19 2.89
N GLN A 68 -20.86 12.45 3.03
CA GLN A 68 -21.77 13.49 3.53
C GLN A 68 -21.98 14.61 2.51
N THR A 69 -20.89 15.12 1.93
CA THR A 69 -20.97 16.29 1.04
C THR A 69 -21.38 15.89 -0.37
N TYR A 70 -20.72 14.90 -0.98
CA TYR A 70 -20.90 14.48 -2.37
C TYR A 70 -21.01 12.95 -2.51
N PRO A 71 -22.07 12.33 -1.95
CA PRO A 71 -22.19 10.87 -1.90
C PRO A 71 -22.35 10.19 -3.26
N ASN A 72 -22.92 10.87 -4.24
CA ASN A 72 -23.24 10.30 -5.55
C ASN A 72 -22.23 10.73 -6.63
N ASN A 73 -22.25 10.06 -7.78
CA ASN A 73 -21.33 10.27 -8.89
C ASN A 73 -22.04 10.81 -10.15
N THR A 74 -23.09 11.60 -9.97
CA THR A 74 -23.97 12.08 -11.05
C THR A 74 -23.76 13.56 -11.42
N ASN A 75 -23.03 14.33 -10.63
CA ASN A 75 -22.76 15.76 -10.86
C ASN A 75 -21.25 15.99 -11.12
N ILE A 76 -20.93 16.75 -12.18
CA ILE A 76 -19.54 16.97 -12.61
C ILE A 76 -18.71 17.77 -11.62
N ASP A 77 -19.29 18.77 -10.96
CA ASP A 77 -18.59 19.61 -10.00
C ASP A 77 -18.22 18.78 -8.75
N ASP A 78 -19.17 18.00 -8.26
CA ASP A 78 -19.01 17.08 -7.14
C ASP A 78 -17.92 16.02 -7.41
N VAL A 79 -17.99 15.37 -8.57
CA VAL A 79 -17.00 14.35 -8.98
C VAL A 79 -15.63 14.98 -9.20
N LEU A 80 -15.55 16.18 -9.79
CA LEU A 80 -14.29 16.89 -10.00
C LEU A 80 -13.58 17.22 -8.69
N ILE A 81 -14.33 17.68 -7.68
CA ILE A 81 -13.77 17.95 -6.34
C ILE A 81 -13.29 16.65 -5.70
N LYS A 82 -14.09 15.57 -5.76
CA LYS A 82 -13.67 14.24 -5.26
C LYS A 82 -12.38 13.75 -5.91
N VAL A 83 -12.29 13.80 -7.24
CA VAL A 83 -11.09 13.39 -7.99
C VAL A 83 -9.89 14.22 -7.57
N SER A 84 -10.04 15.55 -7.50
CA SER A 84 -8.95 16.47 -7.20
C SER A 84 -8.42 16.29 -5.78
N SER A 85 -9.31 16.25 -4.78
CA SER A 85 -8.94 16.04 -3.38
C SER A 85 -8.30 14.67 -3.15
N LEU A 86 -8.86 13.61 -3.72
CA LEU A 86 -8.30 12.27 -3.59
C LEU A 86 -6.93 12.15 -4.27
N ASN A 87 -6.78 12.74 -5.46
CA ASN A 87 -5.53 12.72 -6.21
C ASN A 87 -4.40 13.41 -5.44
N ASP A 88 -4.69 14.54 -4.79
CA ASP A 88 -3.73 15.27 -3.97
C ASP A 88 -3.31 14.47 -2.73
N PHE A 89 -4.28 14.04 -1.92
CA PHE A 89 -4.01 13.37 -0.63
C PHE A 89 -3.30 12.03 -0.80
N TYR A 90 -3.57 11.30 -1.89
CA TYR A 90 -2.92 10.03 -2.19
C TYR A 90 -1.80 10.13 -3.23
N SER A 91 -1.50 11.33 -3.72
CA SER A 91 -0.46 11.59 -4.73
C SER A 91 -0.56 10.65 -5.95
N THR A 92 -1.75 10.52 -6.53
CA THR A 92 -1.99 9.55 -7.62
C THR A 92 -1.50 10.01 -9.00
N ASN A 93 -0.91 11.20 -9.08
CA ASN A 93 -0.29 11.79 -10.28
C ASN A 93 -1.25 11.93 -11.48
N ILE A 94 -2.51 12.27 -11.23
CA ILE A 94 -3.46 12.67 -12.27
C ILE A 94 -3.22 14.14 -12.61
N PHE A 95 -2.78 14.41 -13.84
CA PHE A 95 -2.55 15.77 -14.33
C PHE A 95 -3.82 16.43 -14.91
N SER A 96 -4.82 15.63 -15.29
CA SER A 96 -6.10 16.15 -15.79
C SER A 96 -7.27 15.56 -15.00
N PRO A 97 -7.54 16.07 -13.78
CA PRO A 97 -8.67 15.62 -12.95
C PRO A 97 -10.01 15.72 -13.69
N PHE A 98 -10.18 16.73 -14.55
CA PHE A 98 -11.39 16.96 -15.32
C PHE A 98 -11.74 15.79 -16.25
N GLN A 99 -10.76 15.22 -16.97
CA GLN A 99 -11.04 14.09 -17.86
C GLN A 99 -11.40 12.82 -17.09
N VAL A 100 -10.74 12.60 -15.94
CA VAL A 100 -11.08 11.48 -15.05
C VAL A 100 -12.49 11.65 -14.48
N ALA A 101 -12.90 12.87 -14.11
CA ALA A 101 -14.24 13.16 -13.61
C ALA A 101 -15.32 12.91 -14.67
N LYS A 102 -15.12 13.38 -15.90
CA LYS A 102 -16.03 13.10 -17.03
C LYS A 102 -16.16 11.60 -17.29
N HIS A 103 -15.04 10.88 -17.27
CA HIS A 103 -15.02 9.43 -17.44
C HIS A 103 -15.87 8.73 -16.39
N ILE A 104 -15.68 9.06 -15.11
CA ILE A 104 -16.46 8.51 -13.99
C ILE A 104 -17.97 8.74 -14.18
N ILE A 105 -18.39 9.96 -14.55
CA ILE A 105 -19.81 10.27 -14.79
C ILE A 105 -20.38 9.43 -15.93
N SER A 106 -19.63 9.27 -17.02
CA SER A 106 -20.09 8.51 -18.19
C SER A 106 -20.36 7.03 -17.88
N LEU A 107 -19.73 6.49 -16.83
CA LEU A 107 -19.89 5.09 -16.42
C LEU A 107 -21.11 4.85 -15.51
N ASN A 108 -21.78 5.90 -15.01
CA ASN A 108 -22.95 5.81 -14.12
C ASN A 108 -22.76 4.79 -12.97
N ILE A 109 -21.77 5.05 -12.11
CA ILE A 109 -21.13 4.01 -11.27
C ILE A 109 -21.86 3.69 -9.96
N ASP A 110 -22.80 4.52 -9.52
CA ASP A 110 -23.36 4.44 -8.15
C ASP A 110 -24.00 3.08 -7.85
N ALA A 111 -24.80 2.54 -8.78
CA ALA A 111 -25.42 1.22 -8.60
C ALA A 111 -24.38 0.09 -8.54
N ARG A 112 -23.31 0.19 -9.34
CA ARG A 112 -22.23 -0.81 -9.38
C ARG A 112 -21.37 -0.78 -8.11
N LEU A 113 -21.13 0.41 -7.55
CA LEU A 113 -20.47 0.57 -6.25
C LEU A 113 -21.26 -0.14 -5.15
N VAL A 114 -22.57 0.11 -5.05
CA VAL A 114 -23.43 -0.53 -4.04
C VAL A 114 -23.49 -2.05 -4.22
N ALA A 115 -23.48 -2.52 -5.47
CA ALA A 115 -23.46 -3.95 -5.78
C ALA A 115 -22.12 -4.65 -5.52
N GLY A 116 -21.06 -3.91 -5.15
CA GLY A 116 -19.72 -4.48 -4.92
C GLY A 116 -19.06 -5.01 -6.20
N ASP A 117 -19.42 -4.45 -7.37
CA ASP A 117 -18.88 -4.91 -8.65
C ASP A 117 -17.38 -4.58 -8.77
N VAL A 118 -16.54 -5.60 -8.59
CA VAL A 118 -15.08 -5.49 -8.63
C VAL A 118 -14.53 -5.11 -10.00
N THR A 119 -15.28 -5.36 -11.08
CA THR A 119 -14.84 -5.02 -12.46
C THR A 119 -14.83 -3.51 -12.68
N LEU A 120 -15.65 -2.77 -11.92
CA LEU A 120 -15.77 -1.31 -11.99
C LEU A 120 -14.43 -0.59 -11.78
N VAL A 121 -13.56 -1.14 -10.93
CA VAL A 121 -12.24 -0.55 -10.68
C VAL A 121 -11.43 -0.42 -11.97
N ASN A 122 -11.45 -1.47 -12.81
CA ASN A 122 -10.70 -1.46 -14.06
C ASN A 122 -11.34 -0.50 -15.09
N ASP A 123 -12.66 -0.38 -15.08
CA ASP A 123 -13.38 0.57 -15.93
C ASP A 123 -13.02 2.01 -15.55
N ILE A 124 -13.04 2.35 -14.27
CA ILE A 124 -12.63 3.68 -13.77
C ILE A 124 -11.15 3.95 -14.07
N ALA A 125 -10.29 2.93 -13.95
CA ALA A 125 -8.85 3.08 -14.11
C ALA A 125 -8.43 3.44 -15.54
N LYS A 126 -9.12 2.92 -16.57
CA LYS A 126 -8.75 3.10 -17.97
C LYS A 126 -9.42 4.35 -18.55
N VAL A 127 -8.69 5.46 -18.58
CA VAL A 127 -9.19 6.75 -19.06
C VAL A 127 -8.56 7.10 -20.41
N THR A 128 -9.40 7.44 -21.39
CA THR A 128 -8.94 8.01 -22.67
C THR A 128 -8.72 9.50 -22.49
N MET A 129 -7.48 9.96 -22.68
CA MET A 129 -7.10 11.36 -22.54
C MET A 129 -7.44 12.17 -23.81
N ASP A 130 -7.40 13.50 -23.71
CA ASP A 130 -7.73 14.40 -24.83
C ASP A 130 -6.87 14.18 -26.07
N ASN A 131 -5.63 13.71 -25.89
CA ASN A 131 -4.73 13.36 -26.99
C ASN A 131 -4.96 11.94 -27.56
N GLY A 132 -6.06 11.27 -27.18
CA GLY A 132 -6.41 9.90 -27.58
C GLY A 132 -5.63 8.80 -26.87
N THR A 133 -4.66 9.13 -26.01
CA THR A 133 -3.88 8.11 -25.27
C THR A 133 -4.72 7.53 -24.13
N VAL A 134 -4.75 6.20 -24.01
CA VAL A 134 -5.34 5.54 -22.84
C VAL A 134 -4.33 5.49 -21.70
N ARG A 135 -4.69 6.04 -20.55
CA ARG A 135 -3.90 5.92 -19.31
C ARG A 135 -4.60 4.99 -18.33
N ASN A 136 -3.79 4.28 -17.54
CA ASN A 136 -4.26 3.40 -16.49
C ASN A 136 -3.99 4.01 -15.11
N PHE A 137 -5.03 4.55 -14.49
CA PHE A 137 -5.03 5.14 -13.14
C PHE A 137 -5.46 4.13 -12.07
N TYR A 138 -4.93 2.91 -12.15
CA TYR A 138 -5.32 1.79 -11.29
C TYR A 138 -5.31 2.11 -9.78
N SER A 139 -4.20 2.67 -9.28
CA SER A 139 -4.06 3.07 -7.86
C SER A 139 -5.09 4.11 -7.41
N PHE A 140 -5.49 5.01 -8.32
CA PHE A 140 -6.54 5.99 -8.04
C PHE A 140 -7.91 5.31 -8.01
N ALA A 141 -8.22 4.47 -9.00
CA ALA A 141 -9.50 3.79 -9.10
C ALA A 141 -9.81 2.94 -7.86
N THR A 142 -8.82 2.19 -7.34
CA THR A 142 -9.02 1.42 -6.10
C THR A 142 -9.38 2.31 -4.92
N LYS A 143 -8.73 3.49 -4.81
CA LYS A 143 -8.99 4.44 -3.72
C LYS A 143 -10.34 5.12 -3.87
N TYR A 144 -10.72 5.46 -5.09
CA TYR A 144 -12.01 6.07 -5.39
C TYR A 144 -13.16 5.16 -4.99
N CYS A 145 -13.10 3.89 -5.40
CA CYS A 145 -14.09 2.89 -5.00
C CYS A 145 -14.06 2.64 -3.48
N SER A 146 -12.88 2.54 -2.86
CA SER A 146 -12.76 2.35 -1.41
C SER A 146 -13.35 3.50 -0.59
N HIS A 147 -13.23 4.75 -1.05
CA HIS A 147 -13.84 5.89 -0.33
C HIS A 147 -15.36 5.95 -0.47
N HIS A 148 -15.94 5.27 -1.47
CA HIS A 148 -17.39 5.07 -1.55
C HIS A 148 -17.86 3.85 -0.75
N MET A 149 -17.14 2.73 -0.83
CA MET A 149 -17.53 1.44 -0.25
C MET A 149 -16.32 0.77 0.42
N PRO A 150 -15.89 1.27 1.60
CA PRO A 150 -14.59 0.94 2.22
C PRO A 150 -14.43 -0.52 2.63
N LEU A 151 -15.53 -1.21 2.91
CA LEU A 151 -15.50 -2.62 3.31
C LEU A 151 -15.43 -3.56 2.10
N GLU A 152 -15.84 -3.09 0.93
CA GLU A 152 -15.93 -3.89 -0.29
C GLU A 152 -14.70 -3.77 -1.18
N PHE A 153 -14.12 -2.57 -1.25
CA PHE A 153 -13.04 -2.26 -2.18
C PHE A 153 -11.73 -2.01 -1.45
N PRO A 154 -10.85 -3.01 -1.28
CA PRO A 154 -9.52 -2.80 -0.74
C PRO A 154 -8.69 -1.87 -1.63
N ILE A 155 -7.80 -1.09 -1.00
CA ILE A 155 -6.91 -0.14 -1.66
C ILE A 155 -5.65 -0.86 -2.13
N TYR A 156 -5.35 -0.70 -3.41
CA TYR A 156 -4.03 -1.05 -3.94
C TYR A 156 -3.07 0.14 -3.80
N ASP A 157 -1.87 -0.12 -3.30
CA ASP A 157 -0.72 0.77 -3.40
C ASP A 157 0.61 0.01 -3.40
N SER A 158 1.72 0.73 -3.56
CA SER A 158 3.05 0.13 -3.67
C SER A 158 3.55 -0.54 -2.38
N TYR A 159 3.12 -0.09 -1.20
CA TYR A 159 3.49 -0.71 0.07
C TYR A 159 2.73 -2.02 0.28
N VAL A 160 1.42 -2.01 0.01
CA VAL A 160 0.58 -3.22 0.04
C VAL A 160 1.12 -4.27 -0.94
N ASP A 161 1.38 -3.88 -2.19
CA ASP A 161 2.00 -4.75 -3.22
C ASP A 161 3.31 -5.37 -2.71
N ARG A 162 4.22 -4.52 -2.22
CA ARG A 162 5.53 -4.97 -1.75
C ARG A 162 5.42 -5.96 -0.59
N LEU A 163 4.51 -5.73 0.36
CA LEU A 163 4.31 -6.65 1.48
C LEU A 163 3.66 -7.97 1.05
N LEU A 164 2.64 -7.94 0.19
CA LEU A 164 2.03 -9.18 -0.31
C LEU A 164 3.06 -10.02 -1.05
N ARG A 165 3.91 -9.41 -1.89
CA ARG A 165 5.02 -10.13 -2.55
C ARG A 165 6.05 -10.65 -1.56
N TYR A 166 6.42 -9.85 -0.57
CA TYR A 166 7.35 -10.28 0.48
C TYR A 166 6.85 -11.53 1.19
N PHE A 167 5.61 -11.50 1.71
CA PHE A 167 5.03 -12.63 2.42
C PHE A 167 4.74 -13.84 1.53
N ARG A 168 4.45 -13.63 0.25
CA ARG A 168 4.39 -14.71 -0.74
C ARG A 168 5.72 -15.42 -0.83
N ASP A 169 6.82 -14.68 -0.91
CA ASP A 169 8.15 -15.23 -1.14
C ASP A 169 8.74 -15.85 0.14
N THR A 170 8.43 -15.30 1.32
CA THR A 170 8.92 -15.82 2.61
C THR A 170 8.07 -16.95 3.17
N ASP A 171 6.74 -16.76 3.20
CA ASP A 171 5.82 -17.63 3.94
C ASP A 171 4.98 -18.51 3.02
N ARG A 172 4.99 -18.21 1.71
CA ARG A 172 4.21 -18.92 0.68
C ARG A 172 2.72 -18.98 1.02
N PHE A 173 2.17 -17.89 1.56
CA PHE A 173 0.76 -17.84 1.98
C PHE A 173 -0.22 -18.07 0.83
N SER A 174 0.18 -17.71 -0.40
CA SER A 174 -0.61 -17.89 -1.62
C SER A 174 0.33 -18.02 -2.82
N ARG A 175 -0.16 -18.62 -3.92
CA ARG A 175 0.55 -18.71 -5.19
C ARG A 175 -0.04 -17.70 -6.19
N PHE A 176 0.70 -16.63 -6.44
CA PHE A 176 0.34 -15.61 -7.44
C PHE A 176 1.57 -14.93 -8.04
N SER A 177 1.46 -14.48 -9.28
CA SER A 177 2.48 -13.68 -9.97
C SER A 177 2.40 -12.21 -9.55
N SER A 178 3.45 -11.43 -9.79
CA SER A 178 3.40 -9.98 -9.49
C SER A 178 2.36 -9.23 -10.34
N ASP A 179 2.08 -9.71 -11.55
CA ASP A 179 1.08 -9.09 -12.43
C ASP A 179 -0.35 -9.35 -11.96
N ASP A 180 -0.59 -10.43 -11.21
CA ASP A 180 -1.91 -10.70 -10.62
C ASP A 180 -2.34 -9.62 -9.61
N LEU A 181 -1.41 -8.84 -9.05
CA LEU A 181 -1.75 -7.70 -8.18
C LEU A 181 -2.26 -6.47 -8.96
N LYS A 182 -2.11 -6.46 -10.29
CA LYS A 182 -2.64 -5.43 -11.19
C LYS A 182 -4.01 -5.78 -11.76
N ASP A 183 -4.51 -6.96 -11.46
CA ASP A 183 -5.88 -7.38 -11.70
C ASP A 183 -6.66 -7.25 -10.39
N TYR A 184 -7.69 -6.40 -10.36
CA TYR A 184 -8.35 -6.05 -9.11
C TYR A 184 -9.05 -7.23 -8.43
N GLU A 185 -9.69 -8.11 -9.20
CA GLU A 185 -10.39 -9.28 -8.67
C GLU A 185 -9.38 -10.25 -8.04
N LYS A 186 -8.27 -10.51 -8.75
CA LYS A 186 -7.19 -11.33 -8.22
C LYS A 186 -6.55 -10.69 -6.99
N PHE A 187 -6.28 -9.38 -7.03
CA PHE A 187 -5.74 -8.63 -5.89
C PHE A 187 -6.63 -8.77 -4.64
N LYS A 188 -7.94 -8.54 -4.77
CA LYS A 188 -8.90 -8.71 -3.66
C LYS A 188 -8.86 -10.14 -3.12
N ASN A 189 -8.83 -11.14 -4.00
CA ASN A 189 -8.74 -12.55 -3.60
C ASN A 189 -7.41 -12.89 -2.91
N ILE A 190 -6.29 -12.34 -3.37
CA ILE A 190 -4.97 -12.51 -2.72
C ILE A 190 -4.99 -11.91 -1.32
N LEU A 191 -5.62 -10.74 -1.14
CA LEU A 191 -5.75 -10.10 0.17
C LEU A 191 -6.64 -10.92 1.12
N ILE A 192 -7.73 -11.51 0.63
CA ILE A 192 -8.57 -12.44 1.41
C ILE A 192 -7.76 -13.68 1.83
N GLN A 193 -6.97 -14.25 0.93
CA GLN A 193 -6.10 -15.39 1.23
C GLN A 193 -5.01 -15.03 2.25
N PHE A 194 -4.45 -13.81 2.16
CA PHE A 194 -3.53 -13.27 3.16
C PHE A 194 -4.20 -13.22 4.54
N THR A 195 -5.38 -12.61 4.63
CA THR A 195 -6.16 -12.52 5.87
C THR A 195 -6.41 -13.91 6.46
N SER A 196 -6.82 -14.87 5.64
CA SER A 196 -7.12 -16.22 6.14
C SER A 196 -5.87 -17.00 6.59
N TYR A 197 -4.78 -16.93 5.81
CA TYR A 197 -3.53 -17.62 6.15
C TYR A 197 -2.95 -17.17 7.50
N TYR A 198 -3.06 -15.86 7.81
CA TYR A 198 -2.58 -15.29 9.07
C TYR A 198 -3.64 -15.23 10.18
N ARG A 199 -4.83 -15.79 9.96
CA ARG A 199 -5.96 -15.81 10.89
C ARG A 199 -6.40 -14.40 11.34
N LEU A 200 -6.53 -13.49 10.39
CA LEU A 200 -6.86 -12.08 10.60
C LEU A 200 -8.34 -11.77 10.27
N GLU A 201 -9.20 -12.78 10.15
CA GLU A 201 -10.64 -12.64 9.87
C GLU A 201 -11.42 -11.73 10.85
N PRO A 202 -10.98 -11.51 12.11
CA PRO A 202 -11.61 -10.51 12.98
C PRO A 202 -11.50 -9.06 12.47
N TYR A 203 -10.63 -8.78 11.48
CA TYR A 203 -10.43 -7.46 10.90
C TYR A 203 -11.01 -7.39 9.49
N ASN A 204 -11.62 -6.25 9.15
CA ASN A 204 -12.10 -6.02 7.80
C ASN A 204 -10.95 -5.60 6.85
N LEU A 205 -11.20 -5.64 5.54
CA LEU A 205 -10.17 -5.33 4.53
C LEU A 205 -9.59 -3.93 4.68
N LYS A 206 -10.37 -2.92 5.08
CA LYS A 206 -9.86 -1.56 5.34
C LYS A 206 -8.88 -1.51 6.51
N GLU A 207 -9.11 -2.28 7.55
CA GLU A 207 -8.18 -2.40 8.68
C GLU A 207 -6.89 -3.12 8.28
N ILE A 208 -7.00 -4.17 7.46
CA ILE A 208 -5.85 -4.87 6.89
C ILE A 208 -5.04 -3.94 5.98
N ASP A 209 -5.68 -3.14 5.14
CA ASP A 209 -5.03 -2.15 4.28
C ASP A 209 -4.25 -1.12 5.11
N LYS A 210 -4.87 -0.56 6.16
CA LYS A 210 -4.19 0.36 7.10
C LYS A 210 -2.97 -0.28 7.77
N TYR A 211 -3.08 -1.55 8.16
CA TYR A 211 -1.96 -2.29 8.73
C TYR A 211 -0.83 -2.47 7.73
N LEU A 212 -1.13 -2.98 6.53
CA LEU A 212 -0.12 -3.23 5.49
C LEU A 212 0.54 -1.93 5.05
N TRP A 213 -0.22 -0.86 4.83
CA TRP A 213 0.35 0.43 4.44
C TRP A 213 1.34 0.97 5.48
N GLN A 214 0.98 0.96 6.77
CA GLN A 214 1.85 1.44 7.83
C GLN A 214 3.10 0.58 7.99
N LEU A 215 2.94 -0.75 7.99
CA LEU A 215 4.05 -1.69 8.09
C LEU A 215 5.01 -1.53 6.90
N GLY A 216 4.46 -1.41 5.69
CA GLY A 216 5.23 -1.29 4.46
C GLY A 216 5.99 0.03 4.44
N LYS A 217 5.37 1.13 4.86
CA LYS A 217 6.04 2.42 5.00
C LYS A 217 7.18 2.38 6.03
N GLU A 218 7.01 1.68 7.14
CA GLU A 218 8.04 1.55 8.17
C GLU A 218 9.22 0.68 7.71
N LYS A 219 8.95 -0.48 7.08
CA LYS A 219 10.00 -1.45 6.71
C LYS A 219 10.62 -1.19 5.35
N PHE A 220 9.93 -0.46 4.49
CA PHE A 220 10.33 -0.20 3.12
C PHE A 220 10.18 1.29 2.75
N PRO A 221 10.74 2.22 3.54
CA PRO A 221 10.58 3.64 3.30
C PRO A 221 11.06 4.00 1.90
N ARG A 222 10.32 4.89 1.22
CA ARG A 222 10.79 5.47 -0.05
C ARG A 222 11.94 6.42 0.25
N THR A 223 13.07 6.21 -0.42
CA THR A 223 14.14 7.21 -0.53
C THR A 223 13.73 8.16 -1.66
N TYR A 224 13.48 9.41 -1.32
CA TYR A 224 13.26 10.50 -2.28
C TYR A 224 14.55 11.27 -2.49
#